data_AF-A0A9E2V1W3-F1
#
_entry.id   AF-A0A9E2V1W3-F1
#
_cell.length_a   1.000
_cell.length_b   1.000
_cell.length_c   1.000
_cell.angle_alpha   90.00
_cell.angle_beta   90.00
_cell.angle_gamma   90.00
#
_symmetry.space_group_name_H-M   'P 1'
#
loop_
_entity.id
_entity.type
_entity.pdbx_description
1 polymer ?
#
loop_
_entity_poly.entity_id
_entity_poly.type
_entity_poly.pdbx_seq_one_letter_code
_entity_poly.pdbx_strand_id
1 'polypeptide(L)' 'KAEGQSAIDGLNGKELKGRALNVNEARPRTESRGSRGGYGGGRGGQGGSRGRQGGGRSF' A
#
# COMPACT_ATOMS: atom_id res chain seq x y z
N LYS A 1 -18.21 4.29 -24.31
CA LYS A 1 -18.60 3.58 -23.05
C LYS A 1 -18.76 2.07 -23.24
N ALA A 2 -19.01 1.59 -24.47
CA ALA A 2 -19.17 0.16 -24.73
C ALA A 2 -17.82 -0.59 -24.79
N GLU A 3 -16.76 0.02 -25.33
CA GLU A 3 -15.49 -0.70 -25.50
C GLU A 3 -14.79 -1.00 -24.18
N GLY A 4 -14.93 -0.11 -23.18
CA GLY A 4 -14.32 -0.28 -21.86
C GLY A 4 -14.90 -1.47 -21.09
N GLN A 5 -16.22 -1.68 -21.17
CA GLN A 5 -16.87 -2.81 -20.50
C GLN A 5 -16.47 -4.15 -21.15
N SER A 6 -16.48 -4.22 -22.48
CA SER A 6 -16.02 -5.42 -23.20
C SER A 6 -14.57 -5.79 -22.88
N ALA A 7 -13.70 -4.80 -22.70
CA ALA A 7 -12.32 -5.03 -22.28
C ALA A 7 -12.22 -5.52 -20.82
N ILE A 8 -13.07 -5.00 -19.92
CA ILE A 8 -13.14 -5.47 -18.52
C ILE A 8 -13.56 -6.95 -18.48
N ASP A 9 -14.66 -7.31 -19.14
CA ASP A 9 -15.19 -8.67 -19.14
C ASP A 9 -14.21 -9.66 -19.80
N GLY A 10 -13.51 -9.21 -20.84
CA GLY A 10 -12.53 -10.01 -21.55
C GLY A 10 -11.18 -10.14 -20.84
N LEU A 11 -10.84 -9.33 -19.83
CA LEU A 11 -9.52 -9.34 -19.19
C LEU A 11 -9.55 -9.69 -17.70
N ASN A 12 -10.70 -9.52 -17.05
CA ASN A 12 -10.87 -9.90 -15.65
C ASN A 12 -10.72 -11.42 -15.48
N GLY A 13 -9.91 -11.84 -14.51
CA GLY A 13 -9.59 -13.24 -14.25
C GLY A 13 -8.56 -13.86 -15.21
N LYS A 14 -8.12 -13.17 -16.27
CA LYS A 14 -7.06 -13.71 -17.15
C LYS A 14 -5.73 -13.79 -16.41
N GLU A 15 -4.96 -14.81 -16.73
CA GLU A 15 -3.62 -15.00 -16.16
C GLU A 15 -2.60 -14.14 -16.90
N LEU A 16 -1.88 -13.32 -16.14
CA LEU A 16 -0.72 -12.57 -16.62
C LEU A 16 0.47 -12.92 -15.73
N LYS A 17 1.50 -13.54 -16.31
CA LYS A 17 2.73 -13.93 -15.60
C LYS A 17 2.44 -14.78 -14.34
N GLY A 18 1.49 -15.71 -14.45
CA GLY A 18 1.10 -16.61 -13.36
C GLY A 18 0.23 -15.97 -12.26
N ARG A 19 -0.36 -14.80 -12.50
CA ARG A 19 -1.30 -14.15 -11.58
C ARG A 19 -2.58 -13.75 -12.31
N ALA A 20 -3.73 -14.04 -11.72
CA ALA A 20 -5.01 -13.59 -12.25
C ALA A 20 -5.14 -12.07 -12.13
N LEU A 21 -5.52 -11.43 -13.25
CA LEU A 21 -5.79 -9.99 -13.31
C LEU A 21 -7.16 -9.68 -12.70
N ASN A 22 -7.23 -8.61 -11.92
CA ASN A 22 -8.49 -8.04 -11.46
C ASN A 22 -8.71 -6.72 -12.21
N VAL A 23 -9.71 -6.67 -13.08
CA VAL A 23 -10.00 -5.52 -13.94
C VAL A 23 -11.42 -5.04 -13.64
N ASN A 24 -11.57 -3.76 -13.31
CA ASN A 24 -12.84 -3.15 -12.94
C ASN A 24 -12.89 -1.68 -13.43
N GLU A 25 -14.08 -1.09 -13.47
CA GLU A 25 -14.23 0.34 -13.80
C GLU A 25 -13.43 1.21 -12.83
N ALA A 26 -12.69 2.17 -13.38
CA ALA A 26 -11.82 3.03 -12.60
C ALA A 26 -12.65 3.96 -11.69
N ARG A 27 -12.43 3.85 -10.39
CA ARG A 27 -12.99 4.80 -9.43
C ARG A 27 -12.33 6.18 -9.61
N PRO A 28 -13.08 7.28 -9.47
CA PRO A 28 -12.51 8.63 -9.58
C PRO A 28 -11.34 8.80 -8.63
N ARG A 29 -10.28 9.44 -9.13
CA ARG A 29 -9.04 9.62 -8.38
C ARG A 29 -9.21 10.79 -7.42
N THR A 30 -9.35 10.51 -6.12
CA THR A 30 -9.27 11.55 -5.09
C THR A 30 -7.80 11.97 -4.91
N GLU A 31 -7.51 13.26 -5.02
CA GLU A 31 -6.17 13.84 -4.84
C GLU A 31 -5.57 13.56 -3.45
N SER A 32 -6.42 13.23 -2.47
CA SER A 32 -6.06 12.80 -1.11
C SER A 32 -5.65 11.33 -1.01
N ARG A 33 -4.75 10.87 -1.88
CA ARG A 33 -3.85 9.75 -1.54
C ARG A 33 -2.48 10.36 -1.47
N GLY A 34 -2.28 11.15 -0.42
CA GLY A 34 -1.04 11.87 -0.14
C GLY A 34 0.14 10.95 -0.40
N SER A 35 1.13 11.49 -1.12
CA SER A 35 2.46 10.94 -1.37
C SER A 35 2.72 9.66 -0.59
N ARG A 36 2.22 8.52 -1.09
CA ARG A 36 2.72 7.23 -0.62
C ARG A 36 4.09 7.16 -1.25
N GLY A 37 5.05 7.62 -0.44
CA GLY A 37 6.43 7.81 -0.78
C GLY A 37 6.91 6.66 -1.63
N GLY A 38 7.77 7.01 -2.58
CA GLY A 38 8.58 6.05 -3.29
C GLY A 38 9.16 5.04 -2.31
N TYR A 39 9.43 3.86 -2.83
CA TYR A 39 10.13 2.76 -2.19
C TYR A 39 11.52 3.24 -1.71
N GLY A 40 11.54 4.06 -0.66
CA GLY A 40 12.71 4.61 0.00
C GLY A 40 12.89 3.81 1.26
N GLY A 41 13.70 2.76 1.17
CA GLY A 41 14.18 2.00 2.32
C GLY A 41 15.12 2.87 3.16
N GLY A 42 14.57 3.88 3.83
CA GLY A 42 15.25 4.68 4.84
C GLY A 42 15.12 3.99 6.18
N ARG A 43 16.01 3.04 6.49
CA ARG A 43 16.20 2.54 7.85
C ARG A 43 16.93 3.63 8.65
N GLY A 44 16.18 4.65 9.06
CA GLY A 44 16.68 5.80 9.80
C GLY A 44 15.90 5.95 11.11
N GLY A 45 16.61 5.85 12.23
CA GLY A 45 16.18 6.41 13.50
C GLY A 45 15.53 5.42 14.46
N GLN A 46 16.34 4.57 15.09
CA GLN A 46 16.05 4.13 16.45
C GLN A 46 16.07 5.35 17.37
N GLY A 47 14.92 6.02 17.41
CA GLY A 47 14.64 7.11 18.32
C GLY A 47 14.50 6.60 19.74
N GLY A 48 15.38 7.09 20.61
CA GLY A 48 14.98 7.46 21.96
C GLY A 48 15.09 6.39 23.04
N SER A 49 16.32 5.96 23.37
CA SER A 49 16.66 5.56 24.75
C SER A 49 16.64 6.79 25.67
N ARG A 50 15.49 7.46 25.79
CA ARG A 50 15.29 8.55 26.75
C ARG A 50 14.02 8.29 27.54
N GLY A 51 14.22 7.93 28.81
CA GLY A 51 13.24 8.20 29.86
C GLY A 51 12.07 7.24 29.96
N ARG A 52 12.32 6.01 30.45
CA ARG A 52 11.35 5.35 31.33
C ARG A 52 11.95 5.18 32.70
N GLN A 53 11.78 6.25 33.46
CA GLN A 53 11.73 6.28 34.90
C GLN A 53 10.75 5.20 35.39
N GLY A 54 11.17 4.40 36.37
CA GLY A 54 10.26 3.60 37.19
C GLY A 54 10.55 2.10 37.18
N GLY A 55 11.17 1.62 38.27
CA GLY A 55 10.99 0.23 38.68
C GLY A 55 12.23 -0.46 39.26
N GLY A 56 12.48 -0.24 40.54
CA GLY A 56 12.99 -1.27 41.46
C GLY A 56 14.48 -1.61 41.41
N ARG A 57 15.12 -1.56 42.58
CA ARG A 57 15.90 -2.65 43.19
C ARG A 57 16.58 -2.11 44.45
N SER A 58 15.93 -2.39 45.58
CA SER A 58 16.52 -2.30 46.91
C SER A 58 17.39 -3.51 47.15
N PHE A 59 18.68 -3.32 47.43
CA PHE A 59 19.48 -3.93 48.50
C PHE A 59 20.86 -3.26 48.52
#